data_AF-A0A7Y5HEI4-F1
#
_entry.id   AF-A0A7Y5HEI4-F1
#
_cell.length_a   1.000
_cell.length_b   1.000
_cell.length_c   1.000
_cell.angle_alpha   90.00
_cell.angle_beta   90.00
_cell.angle_gamma   90.00
#
_symmetry.space_group_name_H-M   'P 1'
#
loop_
_entity.id
_entity.type
_entity.pdbx_description
1 polymer ?
#
loop_
_entity_poly.entity_id
_entity_poly.type
_entity_poly.pdbx_seq_one_letter_code
_entity_poly.pdbx_strand_id
1 'polypeptide(L)'
;MPPAIVVLGPQRHKPTLLPAMEAMGVGGTVAAVTAGWEEREAEVERLESHLGTRVVNLELHRRGEDVLGRDREFLDAWRLRRERLREHGEVYRRRLGFLVRSVRELLRRKGEEELVGPDREAAIEDVRRLDDLRLRRVEAIEAEFEERWRPGEREAIAAHRAEVAAVVEEADAVVIAGGNVAVLLNRLRLFGLPALLPGRPLFAWSAGAMALTDRVVLFHDDPPIGVGNAEVMGAGLGLVPGVVLLPHAHRRLRLQDRVRTAVFALRFAPSLCVAMEDGSALACRGRRRKVLEPGLAALTTAGALEPLGAP
;
A
#
# COMPACT_ATOMS: atom_id res chain seq x y z
N MET A 1 -12.01 -21.72 -7.49
CA MET A 1 -11.73 -20.77 -6.38
C MET A 1 -10.81 -19.69 -6.91
N PRO A 2 -10.96 -18.41 -6.54
CA PRO A 2 -10.07 -17.36 -7.03
C PRO A 2 -8.62 -17.66 -6.60
N PRO A 3 -7.63 -17.38 -7.47
CA PRO A 3 -6.22 -17.54 -7.14
C PRO A 3 -5.84 -16.68 -5.92
N ALA A 4 -4.84 -17.14 -5.17
CA ALA A 4 -4.30 -16.35 -4.06
C ALA A 4 -3.56 -15.12 -4.61
N ILE A 5 -3.68 -14.00 -3.91
CA ILE A 5 -2.81 -12.84 -4.10
C ILE A 5 -1.55 -13.10 -3.29
N VAL A 6 -0.37 -12.98 -3.91
CA VAL A 6 0.90 -13.15 -3.21
C VAL A 6 1.51 -11.78 -2.96
N VAL A 7 1.67 -11.42 -1.69
CA VAL A 7 2.43 -10.23 -1.30
C VAL A 7 3.83 -10.65 -0.88
N LEU A 8 4.82 -10.02 -1.48
CA LEU A 8 6.22 -10.35 -1.33
C LEU A 8 6.94 -9.27 -0.53
N GLY A 9 7.98 -9.70 0.19
CA GLY A 9 9.00 -8.82 0.71
C GLY A 9 9.72 -8.07 -0.42
N PRO A 10 10.64 -7.17 -0.07
CA PRO A 10 11.40 -6.45 -1.08
C PRO A 10 12.23 -7.37 -1.99
N GLN A 11 12.29 -7.00 -3.27
CA GLN A 11 12.83 -7.86 -4.34
C GLN A 11 14.27 -7.52 -4.77
N ARG A 12 14.93 -6.55 -4.12
CA ARG A 12 16.26 -6.07 -4.55
C ARG A 12 17.40 -7.02 -4.16
N HIS A 13 17.37 -7.55 -2.93
CA HIS A 13 18.49 -8.31 -2.37
C HIS A 13 18.26 -9.81 -2.37
N LYS A 14 17.03 -10.25 -2.05
CA LYS A 14 16.62 -11.66 -2.07
C LYS A 14 15.29 -11.77 -2.85
N PRO A 15 15.33 -11.83 -4.19
CA PRO A 15 14.11 -11.90 -4.99
C PRO A 15 13.40 -13.24 -4.76
N THR A 16 12.07 -13.17 -4.57
CA THR A 16 11.18 -14.32 -4.32
C THR A 16 10.03 -14.40 -5.32
N LEU A 17 9.98 -13.47 -6.28
CA LEU A 17 8.93 -13.41 -7.29
C LEU A 17 8.89 -14.69 -8.16
N LEU A 18 10.02 -15.10 -8.74
CA LEU A 18 10.06 -16.31 -9.58
C LEU A 18 9.61 -17.57 -8.82
N PRO A 19 10.18 -17.92 -7.65
CA PRO A 19 9.69 -19.07 -6.87
C PRO A 19 8.20 -18.99 -6.52
N ALA A 20 7.69 -17.79 -6.22
CA ALA A 20 6.27 -17.60 -5.92
C ALA A 20 5.37 -17.82 -7.15
N MET A 21 5.83 -17.40 -8.33
CA MET A 21 5.12 -17.63 -9.60
C MET A 21 5.09 -19.12 -9.96
N GLU A 22 6.22 -19.81 -9.82
CA GLU A 22 6.34 -21.25 -10.03
C GLU A 22 5.41 -22.03 -9.08
N ALA A 23 5.37 -21.65 -7.79
CA ALA A 23 4.47 -22.26 -6.81
C ALA A 23 2.98 -22.04 -7.12
N MET A 24 2.65 -21.02 -7.90
CA MET A 24 1.29 -20.73 -8.38
C MET A 24 1.01 -21.30 -9.78
N GLY A 25 1.99 -21.96 -10.41
CA GLY A 25 1.86 -22.52 -11.75
C GLY A 25 1.84 -21.46 -12.86
N VAL A 26 2.38 -20.27 -12.60
CA VAL A 26 2.46 -19.17 -13.58
C VAL A 26 3.80 -19.22 -14.30
N GLY A 27 3.77 -19.47 -15.62
CA GLY A 27 4.98 -19.48 -16.46
C GLY A 27 4.86 -18.69 -17.76
N GLY A 28 3.71 -18.07 -18.03
CA GLY A 28 3.45 -17.35 -19.28
C GLY A 28 3.69 -15.85 -19.17
N THR A 29 2.97 -15.07 -19.98
CA THR A 29 3.16 -13.62 -20.11
C THR A 29 2.73 -12.89 -18.85
N VAL A 30 3.55 -11.94 -18.40
CA VAL A 30 3.28 -11.15 -17.20
C VAL A 30 3.01 -9.70 -17.57
N ALA A 31 1.86 -9.17 -17.11
CA ALA A 31 1.60 -7.74 -17.13
C ALA A 31 2.23 -7.07 -15.92
N ALA A 32 3.13 -6.10 -16.14
CA ALA A 32 3.85 -5.42 -15.08
C ALA A 32 3.34 -3.99 -14.84
N VAL A 33 3.16 -3.63 -13.58
CA VAL A 33 2.90 -2.27 -13.12
C VAL A 33 4.11 -1.75 -12.35
N THR A 34 4.84 -0.82 -12.95
CA THR A 34 6.02 -0.16 -12.35
C THR A 34 5.84 1.35 -12.18
N ALA A 35 4.61 1.86 -12.30
CA ALA A 35 4.29 3.30 -12.28
C ALA A 35 4.79 4.09 -11.05
N GLY A 36 5.07 3.41 -9.93
CA GLY A 36 5.69 4.03 -8.77
C GLY A 36 7.15 4.47 -8.99
N TRP A 37 7.79 4.05 -10.08
CA TRP A 37 9.18 4.41 -10.42
C TRP A 37 9.28 5.62 -11.35
N GLU A 38 8.14 6.16 -11.80
CA GLU A 38 8.04 7.42 -12.55
C GLU A 38 8.97 7.43 -13.79
N GLU A 39 10.00 8.28 -13.81
CA GLU A 39 11.04 8.36 -14.87
C GLU A 39 11.69 7.01 -15.20
N ARG A 40 11.72 6.08 -14.23
CA ARG A 40 12.32 4.74 -14.38
C ARG A 40 11.27 3.64 -14.62
N GLU A 41 10.03 4.01 -14.93
CA GLU A 41 8.94 3.06 -15.18
C GLU A 41 9.30 2.03 -16.26
N ALA A 42 9.98 2.47 -17.33
CA ALA A 42 10.32 1.64 -18.49
C ALA A 42 11.41 0.59 -18.21
N GLU A 43 12.16 0.70 -17.11
CA GLU A 43 13.29 -0.19 -16.79
C GLU A 43 12.82 -1.57 -16.28
N VAL A 44 12.27 -2.41 -17.17
CA VAL A 44 11.77 -3.76 -16.87
C VAL A 44 12.71 -4.88 -17.29
N GLU A 45 13.86 -4.58 -17.89
CA GLU A 45 14.79 -5.59 -18.43
C GLU A 45 15.34 -6.51 -17.34
N ARG A 46 15.59 -5.95 -16.14
CA ARG A 46 16.00 -6.75 -14.98
C ARG A 46 14.91 -7.69 -14.50
N LEU A 47 13.65 -7.27 -14.61
CA LEU A 47 12.50 -8.09 -14.22
C LEU A 47 12.31 -9.21 -15.24
N GLU A 48 12.34 -8.89 -16.54
CA GLU A 48 12.23 -9.87 -17.62
C GLU A 48 13.36 -10.91 -17.56
N SER A 49 14.61 -10.46 -17.41
CA SER A 49 15.76 -11.36 -17.24
C SER A 49 15.66 -12.24 -16.00
N HIS A 50 15.05 -11.74 -14.91
CA HIS A 50 14.86 -12.54 -13.70
C HIS A 50 13.78 -13.61 -13.87
N LEU A 51 12.69 -13.29 -14.57
CA LEU A 51 11.55 -14.19 -14.73
C LEU A 51 11.72 -15.21 -15.85
N GLY A 52 12.56 -14.93 -16.86
CA GLY A 52 12.74 -15.80 -18.02
C GLY A 52 11.47 -15.95 -18.88
N THR A 53 10.50 -15.04 -18.71
CA THR A 53 9.24 -14.98 -19.47
C THR A 53 9.01 -13.56 -19.97
N ARG A 54 8.12 -13.41 -20.95
CA ARG A 54 7.75 -12.12 -21.52
C ARG A 54 7.10 -11.23 -20.46
N VAL A 55 7.65 -10.03 -20.27
CA VAL A 55 7.09 -9.00 -19.40
C VAL A 55 6.55 -7.86 -20.25
N VAL A 56 5.24 -7.61 -20.16
CA VAL A 56 4.59 -6.47 -20.81
C VAL A 56 4.33 -5.40 -19.77
N ASN A 57 5.08 -4.30 -19.82
CA ASN A 57 4.85 -3.16 -18.96
C ASN A 57 3.57 -2.44 -19.37
N LEU A 58 2.69 -2.13 -18.42
CA LEU A 58 1.46 -1.39 -18.66
C LEU A 58 1.71 0.12 -18.87
N GLU A 59 2.88 0.62 -18.48
CA GLU A 59 3.32 2.02 -18.67
C GLU A 59 2.31 3.05 -18.14
N LEU A 60 1.71 2.78 -16.98
CA LEU A 60 0.61 3.59 -16.46
C LEU A 60 1.05 5.02 -16.10
N HIS A 61 2.31 5.23 -15.69
CA HIS A 61 2.83 6.57 -15.47
C HIS A 61 2.94 7.33 -16.79
N ARG A 62 3.59 6.75 -17.81
CA ARG A 62 3.69 7.34 -19.16
C ARG A 62 2.33 7.67 -19.77
N ARG A 63 1.37 6.74 -19.69
CA ARG A 63 -0.03 6.95 -20.12
C ARG A 63 -0.70 8.10 -19.37
N GLY A 64 -0.39 8.24 -18.07
CA GLY A 64 -0.86 9.35 -17.26
C GLY A 64 -0.33 10.70 -17.75
N GLU A 65 0.95 10.77 -18.11
CA GLU A 65 1.54 11.99 -18.67
C GLU A 65 0.98 12.33 -20.06
N ASP A 66 0.74 11.32 -20.90
CA ASP A 66 0.08 11.51 -22.21
C ASP A 66 -1.33 12.11 -22.07
N VAL A 67 -2.16 11.57 -21.17
CA VAL A 67 -3.49 12.11 -20.85
C VAL A 67 -3.40 13.57 -20.41
N LEU A 68 -2.50 13.87 -19.46
CA LEU A 68 -2.33 15.21 -18.90
C LEU A 68 -1.78 16.20 -19.94
N GLY A 69 -1.02 15.74 -20.93
CA GLY A 69 -0.53 16.55 -22.04
C GLY A 69 -1.61 16.86 -23.09
N ARG A 70 -2.53 15.92 -23.34
CA ARG A 70 -3.62 16.07 -24.33
C ARG A 70 -4.82 16.84 -23.80
N ASP A 71 -5.05 16.79 -22.49
CA ASP A 71 -6.25 17.32 -21.87
C ASP A 71 -5.92 18.36 -20.78
N ARG A 72 -5.82 19.62 -21.21
CA ARG A 72 -5.46 20.73 -20.32
C ARG A 72 -6.49 20.99 -19.23
N GLU A 73 -7.77 20.84 -19.55
CA GLU A 73 -8.85 21.02 -18.57
C GLU A 73 -8.76 19.96 -17.47
N PHE A 74 -8.52 18.70 -17.86
CA PHE A 74 -8.28 17.63 -16.90
C PHE A 74 -7.01 17.84 -16.08
N LEU A 75 -5.94 18.35 -16.68
CA LEU A 75 -4.70 18.67 -15.98
C LEU A 75 -4.91 19.71 -14.87
N ASP A 76 -5.66 20.77 -15.14
CA ASP A 76 -5.94 21.81 -14.14
C ASP A 76 -6.80 21.25 -13.00
N ALA A 77 -7.83 20.46 -13.33
CA ALA A 77 -8.63 19.72 -12.36
C ALA A 77 -7.80 18.77 -11.49
N TRP A 78 -6.89 18.03 -12.13
CA TRP A 78 -5.98 17.09 -11.48
C TRP A 78 -5.07 17.77 -10.47
N ARG A 79 -4.49 18.90 -10.86
CA ARG A 79 -3.63 19.72 -9.99
C ARG A 79 -4.40 20.23 -8.78
N LEU A 80 -5.59 20.77 -8.99
CA LEU A 80 -6.45 21.25 -7.90
C LEU A 80 -6.81 20.13 -6.91
N ARG A 81 -7.16 18.94 -7.41
CA ARG A 81 -7.39 17.76 -6.55
C ARG A 81 -6.14 17.43 -5.72
N ARG A 82 -4.97 17.38 -6.35
CA ARG A 82 -3.70 17.05 -5.68
C ARG A 82 -3.37 18.06 -4.59
N GLU A 83 -3.62 19.34 -4.85
CA GLU A 83 -3.45 20.41 -3.87
C GLU A 83 -4.38 20.24 -2.66
N ARG A 84 -5.68 20.02 -2.89
CA ARG A 84 -6.65 19.75 -1.81
C ARG A 84 -6.22 18.56 -0.94
N LEU A 85 -5.78 17.46 -1.55
CA LEU A 85 -5.28 16.28 -0.82
C LEU A 85 -4.04 16.59 0.03
N ARG A 86 -3.12 17.41 -0.51
CA ARG A 86 -1.91 17.87 0.19
C ARG A 86 -2.26 18.71 1.41
N GLU A 87 -3.08 19.75 1.24
CA GLU A 87 -3.50 20.66 2.33
C GLU A 87 -4.20 19.92 3.46
N HIS A 88 -5.15 19.03 3.13
CA HIS A 88 -5.77 18.17 4.12
C HIS A 88 -4.76 17.24 4.82
N GLY A 89 -3.70 16.83 4.13
CA GLY A 89 -2.62 16.02 4.69
C GLY A 89 -1.80 16.77 5.72
N GLU A 90 -1.53 18.05 5.46
CA GLU A 90 -0.80 18.91 6.39
C GLU A 90 -1.56 19.15 7.69
N VAL A 91 -2.87 19.43 7.60
CA VAL A 91 -3.71 19.59 8.79
C VAL A 91 -3.78 18.29 9.60
N TYR A 92 -3.93 17.14 8.92
CA TYR A 92 -3.92 15.82 9.54
C TYR A 92 -2.60 15.55 10.29
N ARG A 93 -1.45 15.73 9.64
CA ARG A 93 -0.12 15.50 10.24
C ARG A 93 0.12 16.32 11.49
N ARG A 94 -0.28 17.61 11.48
CA ARG A 94 -0.14 18.49 12.64
C ARG A 94 -0.89 17.93 13.85
N ARG A 95 -2.16 17.55 13.68
CA ARG A 95 -2.98 16.96 14.75
C ARG A 95 -2.44 15.61 15.20
N LEU A 96 -2.07 14.75 14.25
CA LEU A 96 -1.54 13.42 14.51
C LEU A 96 -0.28 13.48 15.39
N GLY A 97 0.61 14.46 15.15
CA GLY A 97 1.83 14.65 15.92
C GLY A 97 1.59 14.82 17.42
N PHE A 98 0.57 15.59 17.80
CA PHE A 98 0.21 15.78 19.21
C PHE A 98 -0.40 14.53 19.82
N LEU A 99 -1.35 13.90 19.13
CA LEU A 99 -2.04 12.71 19.64
C LEU A 99 -1.07 11.53 19.82
N VAL A 100 -0.25 11.23 18.81
CA VAL A 100 0.72 10.12 18.88
C VAL A 100 1.75 10.36 19.99
N ARG A 101 2.17 11.62 20.22
CA ARG A 101 3.06 11.95 21.33
C ARG A 101 2.39 11.66 22.67
N SER A 102 1.17 12.13 22.87
CA SER A 102 0.39 11.92 24.09
C SER A 102 0.19 10.42 24.39
N VAL A 103 -0.19 9.63 23.38
CA VAL A 103 -0.31 8.16 23.52
C VAL A 103 1.00 7.54 23.99
N ARG A 104 2.13 7.90 23.35
CA ARG A 104 3.45 7.36 23.72
C ARG A 104 3.88 7.75 25.13
N GLU A 105 3.49 8.93 25.61
CA GLU A 105 3.74 9.36 26.99
C GLU A 105 2.87 8.57 27.98
N LEU A 106 1.58 8.39 27.69
CA LEU A 106 0.64 7.64 28.53
C LEU A 106 1.00 6.15 28.63
N LEU A 107 1.43 5.53 27.53
CA LEU A 107 1.88 4.12 27.55
C LEU A 107 3.20 3.92 28.31
N ARG A 108 4.04 4.95 28.43
CA ARG A 108 5.27 4.89 29.25
C ARG A 108 5.01 5.16 30.72
N ARG A 109 3.91 5.82 31.06
CA ARG A 109 3.57 6.17 32.44
C ARG A 109 3.30 4.90 33.24
N LYS A 110 3.99 4.74 34.38
CA LYS A 110 3.68 3.70 35.37
C LYS A 110 2.43 4.11 36.17
N GLY A 111 1.60 3.15 36.52
CA GLY A 111 0.39 3.34 37.30
C GLY A 111 -0.39 2.02 37.42
N GLU A 112 -1.38 2.00 38.30
CA GLU A 112 -2.31 0.87 38.44
C GLU A 112 -3.16 0.76 37.17
N GLU A 113 -3.22 -0.42 36.57
CA GLU A 113 -3.86 -0.61 35.24
C GLU A 113 -5.35 -0.24 35.26
N GLU A 114 -6.04 -0.48 36.37
CA GLU A 114 -7.44 -0.09 36.55
C GLU A 114 -7.63 1.43 36.48
N LEU A 115 -6.62 2.21 36.90
CA LEU A 115 -6.65 3.67 36.87
C LEU A 115 -6.18 4.25 35.53
N VAL A 116 -5.07 3.74 34.97
CA VAL A 116 -4.44 4.34 33.78
C VAL A 116 -4.81 3.66 32.46
N GLY A 117 -5.33 2.44 32.50
CA GLY A 117 -5.74 1.65 31.34
C GLY A 117 -6.80 2.38 30.50
N PRO A 118 -7.91 2.85 31.09
CA PRO A 118 -8.96 3.57 30.35
C PRO A 118 -8.44 4.81 29.60
N ASP A 119 -7.53 5.57 30.22
CA ASP A 119 -6.93 6.76 29.59
C ASP A 119 -6.02 6.40 28.41
N ARG A 120 -5.27 5.29 28.49
CA ARG A 120 -4.44 4.79 27.39
C ARG A 120 -5.28 4.32 26.22
N GLU A 121 -6.38 3.60 26.50
CA GLU A 121 -7.33 3.16 25.47
C GLU A 121 -8.00 4.36 24.79
N ALA A 122 -8.48 5.32 25.57
CA ALA A 122 -9.08 6.56 25.05
C ALA A 122 -8.10 7.34 24.15
N ALA A 123 -6.83 7.44 24.55
CA ALA A 123 -5.80 8.11 23.75
C ALA A 123 -5.53 7.39 22.41
N ILE A 124 -5.54 6.05 22.39
CA ILE A 124 -5.45 5.29 21.12
C ILE A 124 -6.68 5.54 20.25
N GLU A 125 -7.86 5.57 20.86
CA GLU A 125 -9.11 5.82 20.16
C GLU A 125 -9.16 7.23 19.54
N ASP A 126 -8.58 8.24 20.19
CA ASP A 126 -8.42 9.58 19.60
C ASP A 126 -7.62 9.58 18.30
N VAL A 127 -6.55 8.78 18.24
CA VAL A 127 -5.75 8.61 17.01
C VAL A 127 -6.57 7.91 15.93
N ARG A 128 -7.30 6.84 16.28
CA ARG A 128 -8.17 6.11 15.35
C ARG A 128 -9.27 7.01 14.78
N ARG A 129 -9.94 7.78 15.63
CA ARG A 129 -10.96 8.76 15.19
C ARG A 129 -10.38 9.80 14.23
N LEU A 130 -9.14 10.24 14.45
CA LEU A 130 -8.45 11.15 13.52
C LEU A 130 -8.15 10.48 12.17
N ASP A 131 -7.70 9.22 12.18
CA ASP A 131 -7.43 8.44 10.97
C ASP A 131 -8.69 8.17 10.16
N ASP A 132 -9.79 7.80 10.80
CA ASP A 132 -11.05 7.55 10.13
C ASP A 132 -11.64 8.83 9.54
N LEU A 133 -11.50 9.96 10.24
CA LEU A 133 -11.84 11.27 9.70
C LEU A 133 -10.97 11.63 8.48
N ARG A 134 -9.68 11.29 8.51
CA ARG A 134 -8.76 11.46 7.38
C ARG A 134 -9.20 10.62 6.18
N LEU A 135 -9.51 9.35 6.38
CA LEU A 135 -10.00 8.46 5.31
C LEU A 135 -11.27 9.01 4.66
N ARG A 136 -12.30 9.31 5.46
CA ARG A 136 -13.57 9.87 4.95
C ARG A 136 -13.37 11.15 4.14
N ARG A 137 -12.46 12.03 4.56
CA ARG A 137 -12.15 13.27 3.83
C ARG A 137 -11.46 13.02 2.50
N VAL A 138 -10.50 12.09 2.47
CA VAL A 138 -9.83 11.71 1.21
C VAL A 138 -10.85 11.09 0.26
N GLU A 139 -11.66 10.14 0.74
CA GLU A 139 -12.71 9.49 -0.05
C GLU A 139 -13.72 10.51 -0.61
N ALA A 140 -14.14 11.50 0.19
CA ALA A 140 -15.04 12.55 -0.28
C ALA A 140 -14.43 13.40 -1.41
N ILE A 141 -13.14 13.76 -1.29
CA ILE A 141 -12.43 14.52 -2.34
C ILE A 141 -12.29 13.67 -3.62
N GLU A 142 -12.03 12.38 -3.47
CA GLU A 142 -11.92 11.47 -4.61
C GLU A 142 -13.28 11.24 -5.28
N ALA A 143 -14.35 11.07 -4.50
CA ALA A 143 -15.71 10.90 -5.01
C ALA A 143 -16.22 12.16 -5.74
N GLU A 144 -16.03 13.34 -5.14
CA GLU A 144 -16.36 14.63 -5.78
C GLU A 144 -15.61 14.80 -7.11
N PHE A 145 -14.33 14.40 -7.15
CA PHE A 145 -13.54 14.45 -8.37
C PHE A 145 -14.06 13.49 -9.43
N GLU A 146 -14.35 12.25 -9.07
CA GLU A 146 -14.87 11.23 -10.00
C GLU A 146 -16.24 11.65 -10.56
N GLU A 147 -17.16 12.12 -9.71
CA GLU A 147 -18.50 12.57 -10.10
C GLU A 147 -18.44 13.77 -11.05
N ARG A 148 -17.60 14.77 -10.74
CA ARG A 148 -17.51 16.00 -11.52
C ARG A 148 -16.77 15.82 -12.83
N TRP A 149 -15.64 15.11 -12.81
CA TRP A 149 -14.71 15.08 -13.95
C TRP A 149 -14.80 13.81 -14.79
N ARG A 150 -15.51 12.79 -14.29
CA ARG A 150 -15.75 11.48 -14.92
C ARG A 150 -14.52 11.01 -15.71
N PRO A 151 -13.34 10.84 -15.06
CA PRO A 151 -12.08 10.58 -15.74
C PRO A 151 -12.17 9.41 -16.72
N GLY A 152 -12.90 8.35 -16.36
CA GLY A 152 -13.07 7.16 -17.20
C GLY A 152 -13.77 7.40 -18.54
N GLU A 153 -14.48 8.51 -18.71
CA GLU A 153 -15.22 8.87 -19.93
C GLU A 153 -14.48 9.85 -20.81
N ARG A 154 -13.35 10.40 -20.34
CA ARG A 154 -12.49 11.24 -21.17
C ARG A 154 -11.80 10.36 -22.21
N GLU A 155 -11.83 10.81 -23.47
CA GLU A 155 -11.40 10.02 -24.63
C GLU A 155 -10.02 9.38 -24.45
N ALA A 156 -9.01 10.17 -24.07
CA ALA A 156 -7.64 9.67 -23.87
C ALA A 156 -7.54 8.62 -22.76
N ILE A 157 -8.29 8.77 -21.66
CA ILE A 157 -8.30 7.81 -20.56
C ILE A 157 -9.05 6.54 -20.98
N ALA A 158 -10.19 6.67 -21.64
CA ALA A 158 -10.99 5.55 -22.12
C ALA A 158 -10.19 4.68 -23.12
N ALA A 159 -9.48 5.31 -24.07
CA ALA A 159 -8.60 4.63 -25.01
C ALA A 159 -7.50 3.84 -24.28
N HIS A 160 -6.79 4.47 -23.34
CA HIS A 160 -5.77 3.77 -22.57
C HIS A 160 -6.33 2.68 -21.65
N ARG A 161 -7.52 2.83 -21.09
CA ARG A 161 -8.18 1.78 -20.31
C ARG A 161 -8.46 0.55 -21.17
N ALA A 162 -8.89 0.74 -22.42
CA ALA A 162 -9.12 -0.37 -23.35
C ALA A 162 -7.81 -1.10 -23.70
N GLU A 163 -6.73 -0.37 -23.98
CA GLU A 163 -5.42 -0.96 -24.25
C GLU A 163 -4.86 -1.72 -23.04
N VAL A 164 -4.98 -1.14 -21.85
CA VAL A 164 -4.56 -1.78 -20.59
C VAL A 164 -5.37 -3.05 -20.32
N ALA A 165 -6.69 -3.00 -20.53
CA ALA A 165 -7.56 -4.16 -20.38
C ALA A 165 -7.14 -5.30 -21.31
N ALA A 166 -6.89 -5.00 -22.59
CA ALA A 166 -6.44 -6.02 -23.55
C ALA A 166 -5.14 -6.71 -23.12
N VAL A 167 -4.13 -5.95 -22.67
CA VAL A 167 -2.87 -6.53 -22.17
C VAL A 167 -3.10 -7.37 -20.91
N VAL A 168 -3.91 -6.89 -19.96
CA VAL A 168 -4.21 -7.64 -18.73
C VAL A 168 -5.01 -8.91 -19.05
N GLU A 169 -5.91 -8.86 -20.03
CA GLU A 169 -6.73 -9.99 -20.48
C GLU A 169 -5.89 -11.13 -21.06
N GLU A 170 -4.87 -10.81 -21.83
CA GLU A 170 -3.92 -11.78 -22.43
C GLU A 170 -2.86 -12.29 -21.45
N ALA A 171 -2.63 -11.58 -20.34
CA ALA A 171 -1.60 -11.94 -19.37
C ALA A 171 -2.03 -13.08 -18.43
N ASP A 172 -1.09 -13.98 -18.16
CA ASP A 172 -1.22 -15.09 -17.21
C ASP A 172 -1.16 -14.62 -15.76
N ALA A 173 -0.48 -13.51 -15.50
CA ALA A 173 -0.40 -12.88 -14.20
C ALA A 173 -0.18 -11.37 -14.27
N VAL A 174 -0.55 -10.69 -13.20
CA VAL A 174 -0.22 -9.28 -12.99
C VAL A 174 0.79 -9.15 -11.86
N VAL A 175 1.83 -8.36 -12.07
CA VAL A 175 2.82 -8.00 -11.04
C VAL A 175 2.78 -6.50 -10.75
N ILE A 176 2.73 -6.13 -9.48
CA ILE A 176 2.70 -4.72 -9.05
C ILE A 176 3.93 -4.42 -8.21
N ALA A 177 4.83 -3.64 -8.80
CA ALA A 177 6.10 -3.29 -8.18
C ALA A 177 5.98 -2.23 -7.08
N GLY A 178 7.11 -2.01 -6.40
CA GLY A 178 7.28 -0.91 -5.46
C GLY A 178 7.36 0.48 -6.11
N GLY A 179 7.92 1.43 -5.37
CA GLY A 179 8.10 2.83 -5.79
C GLY A 179 7.27 3.78 -4.93
N ASN A 180 6.86 4.91 -5.51
CA ASN A 180 6.00 5.90 -4.90
C ASN A 180 4.54 5.40 -4.86
N VAL A 181 4.06 5.01 -3.66
CA VAL A 181 2.72 4.43 -3.49
C VAL A 181 1.59 5.39 -3.85
N ALA A 182 1.78 6.71 -3.68
CA ALA A 182 0.76 7.70 -4.02
C ALA A 182 0.56 7.79 -5.53
N VAL A 183 1.66 7.85 -6.29
CA VAL A 183 1.63 7.83 -7.76
C VAL A 183 1.07 6.50 -8.26
N LEU A 184 1.58 5.39 -7.73
CA LEU A 184 1.14 4.04 -8.10
C LEU A 184 -0.37 3.86 -7.93
N LEU A 185 -0.91 4.12 -6.74
CA LEU A 185 -2.33 3.93 -6.44
C LEU A 185 -3.21 4.82 -7.31
N ASN A 186 -2.77 6.05 -7.52
CA ASN A 186 -3.45 7.00 -8.38
C ASN A 186 -3.52 6.49 -9.83
N ARG A 187 -2.42 5.98 -10.39
CA ARG A 187 -2.38 5.42 -11.76
C ARG A 187 -3.18 4.12 -11.88
N LEU A 188 -3.11 3.23 -10.89
CA LEU A 188 -3.93 2.02 -10.82
C LEU A 188 -5.43 2.35 -10.93
N ARG A 189 -5.91 3.35 -10.17
CA ARG A 189 -7.30 3.79 -10.20
C ARG A 189 -7.67 4.49 -11.51
N LEU A 190 -6.81 5.39 -11.99
CA LEU A 190 -7.06 6.15 -13.22
C LEU A 190 -7.29 5.23 -14.42
N PHE A 191 -6.51 4.14 -14.53
CA PHE A 191 -6.59 3.18 -15.62
C PHE A 191 -7.43 1.93 -15.31
N GLY A 192 -8.27 1.97 -14.26
CA GLY A 192 -9.30 0.96 -14.06
C GLY A 192 -8.82 -0.42 -13.60
N LEU A 193 -7.56 -0.55 -13.16
CA LEU A 193 -7.01 -1.83 -12.69
C LEU A 193 -7.82 -2.49 -11.56
N PRO A 194 -8.44 -1.77 -10.59
CA PRO A 194 -9.18 -2.43 -9.52
C PRO A 194 -10.29 -3.38 -10.01
N ALA A 195 -10.87 -3.12 -11.19
CA ALA A 195 -11.86 -4.00 -11.82
C ALA A 195 -11.23 -5.19 -12.56
N LEU A 196 -9.98 -5.06 -13.02
CA LEU A 196 -9.28 -6.06 -13.84
C LEU A 196 -8.47 -7.08 -13.00
N LEU A 197 -8.06 -6.71 -11.79
CA LEU A 197 -7.21 -7.54 -10.94
C LEU A 197 -7.91 -8.77 -10.30
N PRO A 198 -9.18 -8.70 -9.86
CA PRO A 198 -9.82 -9.83 -9.17
C PRO A 198 -9.85 -11.10 -10.01
N GLY A 199 -9.59 -12.25 -9.38
CA GLY A 199 -9.67 -13.57 -10.03
C GLY A 199 -8.44 -13.99 -10.83
N ARG A 200 -7.39 -13.16 -10.90
CA ARG A 200 -6.14 -13.45 -11.62
C ARG A 200 -4.98 -13.69 -10.65
N PRO A 201 -3.94 -14.46 -11.03
CA PRO A 201 -2.70 -14.52 -10.28
C PRO A 201 -2.09 -13.10 -10.16
N LEU A 202 -1.91 -12.65 -8.93
CA LEU A 202 -1.45 -11.30 -8.61
C LEU A 202 -0.29 -11.38 -7.63
N PHE A 203 0.83 -10.74 -7.99
CA PHE A 203 2.00 -10.63 -7.15
C PHE A 203 2.31 -9.16 -6.90
N ALA A 204 2.59 -8.79 -5.65
CA ALA A 204 2.91 -7.39 -5.34
C ALA A 204 3.96 -7.29 -4.24
N TRP A 205 4.83 -6.28 -4.33
CA TRP A 205 5.86 -6.03 -3.31
C TRP A 205 5.98 -4.55 -2.99
N SER A 206 6.53 -4.26 -1.81
CA SER A 206 6.78 -2.89 -1.37
C SER A 206 5.51 -2.02 -1.47
N ALA A 207 5.56 -0.87 -2.13
CA ALA A 207 4.39 0.00 -2.36
C ALA A 207 3.21 -0.72 -3.06
N GLY A 208 3.48 -1.65 -3.98
CA GLY A 208 2.44 -2.46 -4.61
C GLY A 208 1.66 -3.29 -3.59
N ALA A 209 2.36 -3.97 -2.67
CA ALA A 209 1.72 -4.73 -1.60
C ALA A 209 0.89 -3.84 -0.69
N MET A 210 1.40 -2.66 -0.32
CA MET A 210 0.67 -1.68 0.49
C MET A 210 -0.62 -1.21 -0.21
N ALA A 211 -0.56 -0.95 -1.52
CA ALA A 211 -1.70 -0.50 -2.30
C ALA A 211 -2.85 -1.52 -2.33
N LEU A 212 -2.58 -2.82 -2.19
CA LEU A 212 -3.60 -3.87 -2.20
C LEU A 212 -4.42 -3.96 -0.91
N THR A 213 -3.97 -3.35 0.20
CA THR A 213 -4.65 -3.42 1.50
C THR A 213 -5.87 -2.50 1.59
N ASP A 214 -6.62 -2.53 2.70
CA ASP A 214 -7.77 -1.65 2.94
C ASP A 214 -7.37 -0.17 2.97
N ARG A 215 -6.20 0.14 3.55
CA ARG A 215 -5.69 1.50 3.74
C ARG A 215 -4.19 1.54 3.56
N VAL A 216 -3.70 2.59 2.91
CA VAL A 216 -2.26 2.80 2.75
C VAL A 216 -1.73 3.59 3.93
N VAL A 217 -0.79 3.01 4.66
CA VAL A 217 -0.08 3.65 5.78
C VAL A 217 1.34 4.00 5.32
N LEU A 218 1.71 5.28 5.36
CA LEU A 218 3.08 5.72 5.15
C LEU A 218 3.81 5.63 6.49
N PHE A 219 4.96 4.98 6.52
CA PHE A 219 5.68 4.76 7.76
C PHE A 219 7.19 4.91 7.54
N HIS A 220 7.80 5.67 8.43
CA HIS A 220 9.23 5.77 8.61
C HIS A 220 9.45 6.46 9.97
N ASP A 221 10.12 5.81 10.90
CA ASP A 221 10.36 6.36 12.25
C ASP A 221 11.44 7.43 12.25
N ASP A 222 12.43 7.29 11.36
CA ASP A 222 13.55 8.22 11.16
C ASP A 222 13.62 8.74 9.71
N PRO A 223 12.57 9.42 9.20
CA PRO A 223 12.56 9.89 7.83
C PRO A 223 13.64 10.97 7.64
N PRO A 224 14.15 11.16 6.42
CA PRO A 224 15.08 12.26 6.12
C PRO A 224 14.54 13.64 6.48
N ILE A 225 13.21 13.82 6.45
CA ILE A 225 12.50 15.06 6.76
C ILE A 225 11.23 14.73 7.55
N GLY A 226 10.97 15.45 8.65
CA GLY A 226 9.72 15.37 9.44
C GLY A 226 9.83 14.58 10.75
N VAL A 227 8.69 14.41 11.43
CA VAL A 227 8.61 13.90 12.82
C VAL A 227 8.55 12.36 12.95
N GLY A 228 8.54 11.63 11.83
CA GLY A 228 8.60 10.17 11.81
C GLY A 228 7.43 9.44 12.48
N ASN A 229 6.21 9.93 12.25
CA ASN A 229 4.99 9.26 12.67
C ASN A 229 4.37 8.55 11.46
N ALA A 230 3.81 7.36 11.68
CA ALA A 230 3.08 6.67 10.62
C ALA A 230 1.79 7.41 10.28
N GLU A 231 1.48 7.59 8.99
CA GLU A 231 0.39 8.41 8.48
C GLU A 231 -0.56 7.57 7.63
N VAL A 232 -1.88 7.73 7.84
CA VAL A 232 -2.86 7.18 6.91
C VAL A 232 -2.95 8.07 5.68
N MET A 233 -2.49 7.56 4.54
CA MET A 233 -2.51 8.28 3.26
C MET A 233 -3.94 8.43 2.74
N GLY A 234 -4.66 7.31 2.67
CA GLY A 234 -5.97 7.13 2.06
C GLY A 234 -6.35 5.64 2.00
N ALA A 235 -7.52 5.34 1.43
CA ALA A 235 -7.92 3.96 1.14
C ALA A 235 -6.97 3.29 0.15
N GLY A 236 -6.76 1.97 0.27
CA GLY A 236 -6.07 1.18 -0.75
C GLY A 236 -7.04 0.63 -1.79
N LEU A 237 -6.74 -0.55 -2.36
CA LEU A 237 -7.63 -1.27 -3.28
C LEU A 237 -8.53 -2.29 -2.56
N GLY A 238 -8.25 -2.63 -1.30
CA GLY A 238 -9.07 -3.56 -0.51
C GLY A 238 -9.05 -5.03 -0.98
N LEU A 239 -8.10 -5.41 -1.84
CA LEU A 239 -7.96 -6.79 -2.32
C LEU A 239 -7.34 -7.73 -1.29
N VAL A 240 -6.57 -7.18 -0.34
CA VAL A 240 -5.95 -7.90 0.78
C VAL A 240 -6.44 -7.28 2.10
N PRO A 241 -7.65 -7.63 2.58
CA PRO A 241 -8.27 -6.97 3.72
C PRO A 241 -7.75 -7.43 5.09
N GLY A 242 -7.93 -6.57 6.09
CA GLY A 242 -7.65 -6.83 7.50
C GLY A 242 -6.16 -6.93 7.84
N VAL A 243 -5.29 -6.32 7.03
CA VAL A 243 -3.84 -6.32 7.22
C VAL A 243 -3.25 -4.96 6.85
N VAL A 244 -2.21 -4.54 7.57
CA VAL A 244 -1.32 -3.44 7.21
C VAL A 244 0.05 -4.05 6.93
N LEU A 245 0.48 -4.01 5.67
CA LEU A 245 1.76 -4.59 5.23
C LEU A 245 2.87 -3.55 5.36
N LEU A 246 3.96 -3.93 6.02
CA LEU A 246 5.09 -3.07 6.37
C LEU A 246 6.37 -3.58 5.68
N PRO A 247 6.53 -3.36 4.37
CA PRO A 247 7.75 -3.74 3.65
C PRO A 247 8.96 -2.93 4.14
N HIS A 248 10.11 -3.60 4.23
CA HIS A 248 11.37 -3.04 4.76
C HIS A 248 11.23 -2.55 6.21
N ALA A 249 10.52 -3.29 7.06
CA ALA A 249 10.20 -2.86 8.41
C ALA A 249 11.45 -2.56 9.24
N HIS A 250 12.47 -3.42 9.23
CA HIS A 250 13.71 -3.21 10.00
C HIS A 250 14.47 -1.93 9.62
N ARG A 251 14.34 -1.47 8.36
CA ARG A 251 15.00 -0.24 7.90
C ARG A 251 14.18 1.01 8.19
N ARG A 252 12.87 0.87 8.34
CA ARG A 252 11.92 2.00 8.42
C ARG A 252 11.35 2.19 9.82
N LEU A 253 11.35 1.17 10.66
CA LEU A 253 10.70 1.17 11.97
C LEU A 253 11.71 0.79 13.06
N ARG A 254 11.59 1.43 14.22
CA ARG A 254 12.33 1.08 15.44
C ARG A 254 11.61 -0.08 16.13
N LEU A 255 11.69 -1.27 15.54
CA LEU A 255 10.95 -2.46 16.00
C LEU A 255 11.32 -2.91 17.42
N GLN A 256 12.47 -2.49 17.93
CA GLN A 256 12.92 -2.69 19.31
C GLN A 256 12.29 -1.71 20.32
N ASP A 257 11.72 -0.58 19.87
CA ASP A 257 10.97 0.34 20.73
C ASP A 257 9.56 -0.24 20.95
N ARG A 258 9.40 -0.98 22.05
CA ARG A 258 8.14 -1.65 22.40
C ARG A 258 6.95 -0.69 22.40
N VAL A 259 7.13 0.55 22.85
CA VAL A 259 6.03 1.52 22.89
C VAL A 259 5.62 1.93 21.49
N ARG A 260 6.58 2.21 20.59
CA ARG A 260 6.25 2.52 19.19
C ARG A 260 5.54 1.35 18.50
N THR A 261 6.05 0.13 18.70
CA THR A 261 5.47 -1.09 18.15
C THR A 261 4.04 -1.31 18.66
N ALA A 262 3.83 -1.16 19.98
CA ALA A 262 2.51 -1.30 20.62
C ALA A 262 1.53 -0.25 20.10
N VAL A 263 1.93 1.03 20.02
CA VAL A 263 1.10 2.10 19.46
C VAL A 263 0.67 1.77 18.04
N PHE A 264 1.58 1.26 17.20
CA PHE A 264 1.26 0.91 15.82
C PHE A 264 0.21 -0.22 15.78
N ALA A 265 0.44 -1.32 16.51
CA ALA A 265 -0.47 -2.46 16.55
C ALA A 265 -1.83 -2.11 17.15
N LEU A 266 -1.87 -1.41 18.28
CA LEU A 266 -3.08 -0.92 18.92
C LEU A 266 -3.86 -0.01 17.97
N ARG A 267 -3.21 0.99 17.38
CA ARG A 267 -3.86 1.95 16.47
C ARG A 267 -4.59 1.27 15.31
N PHE A 268 -3.98 0.29 14.67
CA PHE A 268 -4.56 -0.34 13.48
C PHE A 268 -5.36 -1.62 13.75
N ALA A 269 -5.49 -2.06 15.00
CA ALA A 269 -6.35 -3.19 15.34
C ALA A 269 -7.81 -2.92 14.89
N PRO A 270 -8.54 -3.94 14.39
CA PRO A 270 -8.18 -5.36 14.38
C PRO A 270 -7.32 -5.81 13.19
N SER A 271 -6.86 -4.89 12.33
CA SER A 271 -5.99 -5.25 11.21
C SER A 271 -4.61 -5.72 11.71
N LEU A 272 -4.15 -6.83 11.14
CA LEU A 272 -2.84 -7.39 11.48
C LEU A 272 -1.72 -6.52 10.88
N CYS A 273 -0.82 -5.99 11.70
CA CYS A 273 0.33 -5.23 11.21
C CYS A 273 1.51 -6.18 10.96
N VAL A 274 1.91 -6.35 9.70
CA VAL A 274 2.90 -7.38 9.31
C VAL A 274 4.18 -6.72 8.81
N ALA A 275 5.26 -6.87 9.56
CA ALA A 275 6.62 -6.59 9.12
C ALA A 275 7.04 -7.60 8.05
N MET A 276 7.54 -7.09 6.91
CA MET A 276 7.98 -7.91 5.78
C MET A 276 9.41 -7.53 5.35
N GLU A 277 10.29 -8.53 5.33
CA GLU A 277 11.71 -8.36 5.01
C GLU A 277 12.10 -9.01 3.68
N ASP A 278 13.33 -8.73 3.21
CA ASP A 278 13.90 -9.34 2.00
C ASP A 278 13.76 -10.88 2.09
N GLY A 279 13.23 -11.50 1.04
CA GLY A 279 13.02 -12.94 1.01
C GLY A 279 11.70 -13.45 1.62
N SER A 280 10.85 -12.57 2.15
CA SER A 280 9.54 -13.00 2.69
C SER A 280 8.44 -13.10 1.63
N ALA A 281 7.42 -13.92 1.88
CA ALA A 281 6.27 -14.08 0.99
C ALA A 281 5.03 -14.58 1.75
N LEU A 282 3.89 -13.94 1.49
CA LEU A 282 2.60 -14.24 2.12
C LEU A 282 1.53 -14.41 1.04
N ALA A 283 0.87 -15.57 1.01
CA ALA A 283 -0.29 -15.82 0.18
C ALA A 283 -1.57 -15.39 0.92
N CYS A 284 -2.42 -14.60 0.24
CA CYS A 284 -3.64 -14.02 0.77
C CYS A 284 -4.86 -14.49 -0.03
N ARG A 285 -5.89 -14.95 0.67
CA ARG A 285 -7.22 -15.27 0.12
C ARG A 285 -8.29 -14.62 1.00
N GLY A 286 -8.70 -13.40 0.66
CA GLY A 286 -9.48 -12.55 1.55
C GLY A 286 -8.71 -12.33 2.85
N ARG A 287 -9.33 -12.63 4.00
CA ARG A 287 -8.68 -12.55 5.32
C ARG A 287 -7.84 -13.77 5.70
N ARG A 288 -7.86 -14.85 4.91
CA ARG A 288 -7.00 -16.01 5.15
C ARG A 288 -5.60 -15.74 4.62
N ARG A 289 -4.59 -16.04 5.43
CA ARG A 289 -3.19 -15.86 5.07
C ARG A 289 -2.40 -17.16 5.27
N LYS A 290 -1.47 -17.43 4.37
CA LYS A 290 -0.52 -18.55 4.44
C LYS A 290 0.87 -18.01 4.20
N VAL A 291 1.79 -18.26 5.13
CA VAL A 291 3.21 -17.97 4.95
C VAL A 291 3.76 -18.91 3.88
N LEU A 292 4.40 -18.34 2.86
CA LEU A 292 5.09 -19.09 1.80
C LEU A 292 6.59 -19.11 2.04
N GLU A 293 7.14 -17.97 2.45
CA GLU A 293 8.55 -17.83 2.81
C GLU A 293 8.69 -17.14 4.18
N PRO A 294 9.72 -17.49 4.97
CA PRO A 294 9.94 -16.92 6.31
C PRO A 294 10.30 -15.43 6.27
N GLY A 295 10.47 -14.80 7.43
CA GLY A 295 10.81 -13.38 7.54
C GLY A 295 9.61 -12.44 7.60
N LEU A 296 8.46 -12.97 8.04
CA LEU A 296 7.25 -12.22 8.35
C LEU A 296 7.03 -12.20 9.86
N ALA A 297 6.71 -11.04 10.42
CA ALA A 297 6.37 -10.92 11.83
C ALA A 297 5.19 -9.98 12.05
N ALA A 298 4.27 -10.37 12.93
CA ALA A 298 3.19 -9.53 13.40
C ALA A 298 3.70 -8.58 14.50
N LEU A 299 3.38 -7.29 14.39
CA LEU A 299 3.51 -6.37 15.50
C LEU A 299 2.38 -6.62 16.50
N THR A 300 2.72 -6.81 17.76
CA THR A 300 1.74 -7.12 18.82
C THR A 300 1.37 -5.88 19.62
N THR A 301 0.20 -5.90 20.27
CA THR A 301 -0.25 -4.84 21.17
C THR A 301 0.62 -4.71 22.42
N ALA A 302 1.38 -5.76 22.77
CA ALA A 302 2.41 -5.72 23.81
C ALA A 302 3.74 -5.09 23.35
N GLY A 303 3.83 -4.69 22.07
CA GLY A 303 5.02 -4.06 21.52
C GLY A 303 6.12 -5.03 21.11
N ALA A 304 5.77 -6.30 20.89
CA ALA A 304 6.69 -7.32 20.42
C ALA A 304 6.51 -7.61 18.92
N LEU A 305 7.43 -8.40 18.38
CA LEU A 305 7.30 -9.05 17.07
C LEU A 305 7.05 -10.54 17.28
N GLU A 306 5.96 -11.04 16.73
CA GLU A 306 5.64 -12.47 16.72
C GLU A 306 5.81 -13.03 15.30
N PRO A 307 6.71 -14.01 15.08
CA PRO A 307 6.86 -14.63 13.77
C PRO A 307 5.53 -15.19 13.27
N LEU A 308 5.17 -14.89 12.01
CA LEU A 308 4.01 -15.52 11.38
C LEU A 308 4.39 -16.91 10.88
N GLY A 309 3.56 -17.91 11.19
CA GLY A 309 3.76 -19.28 10.71
C GLY A 309 4.84 -20.08 11.42
N ALA A 310 5.33 -19.62 12.58
CA ALA A 310 5.99 -20.51 13.54
C ALA A 310 4.96 -21.50 14.11
N PRO A 311 5.37 -22.75 14.46
CA PRO A 311 4.48 -23.78 14.97
C PRO A 311 3.74 -23.37 16.26
#